data_AF-A0A1B6HQ53-F1
#
_entry.id   AF-A0A1B6HQ53-F1
#
_cell.length_a   1.000
_cell.length_b   1.000
_cell.length_c   1.000
_cell.angle_alpha   90.00
_cell.angle_beta   90.00
_cell.angle_gamma   90.00
#
_symmetry.space_group_name_H-M   'P 1'
#
loop_
_entity.id
_entity.type
_entity.pdbx_description
1 polymer ?
#
loop_
_entity_poly.entity_id
_entity_poly.type
_entity_poly.pdbx_seq_one_letter_code
_entity_poly.pdbx_strand_id
1 'polypeptide(L)'
;MAVPDSDIKTDRPSDEEIREKQKWGYDMYPERKGVYKPSLGKILLGEGREAEDKLKCERRVYNCFMSSKIVQLMAGALKASGCPVDIRRHISCEWCGPSVNGGYDPVTNQIVVCQNRSKYERMVQGVLTHEMIHM
;
A
#
# COMPACT_ATOMS: atom_id res chain seq x y z
N MET A 1 26.20 21.23 -42.14
CA MET A 1 25.52 21.59 -40.89
C MET A 1 24.55 20.47 -40.57
N ALA A 2 24.94 19.53 -39.70
CA ALA A 2 24.08 18.44 -39.25
C ALA A 2 23.67 18.73 -37.80
N VAL A 3 22.38 18.58 -37.52
CA VAL A 3 21.72 18.80 -36.22
C VAL A 3 21.83 17.49 -35.42
N PRO A 4 22.06 17.50 -34.09
CA PRO A 4 22.39 16.29 -33.34
C PRO A 4 21.15 15.45 -33.03
N ASP A 5 21.29 14.12 -33.14
CA ASP A 5 20.33 13.14 -32.66
C ASP A 5 20.33 13.13 -31.12
N SER A 6 19.18 13.43 -30.53
CA SER A 6 18.95 13.38 -29.09
C SER A 6 18.74 11.95 -28.61
N ASP A 7 19.73 11.40 -27.92
CA ASP A 7 19.66 10.09 -27.25
C ASP A 7 18.57 10.08 -26.16
N ILE A 8 17.58 9.21 -26.37
CA ILE A 8 16.55 8.86 -25.39
C ILE A 8 17.22 8.06 -24.26
N LYS A 9 17.42 8.70 -23.11
CA LYS A 9 17.88 8.05 -21.89
C LYS A 9 16.77 7.15 -21.35
N THR A 10 17.02 5.84 -21.31
CA THR A 10 16.23 4.91 -20.51
C THR A 10 16.85 4.86 -19.12
N ASP A 11 16.31 5.65 -18.19
CA ASP A 11 16.76 5.70 -16.80
C ASP A 11 16.46 4.37 -16.09
N ARG A 12 17.42 3.44 -16.14
CA ARG A 12 17.40 2.25 -15.29
C ARG A 12 17.96 2.65 -13.92
N PRO A 13 17.21 2.45 -12.81
CA PRO A 13 17.69 2.81 -11.48
C PRO A 13 18.95 2.02 -11.12
N SER A 14 19.83 2.67 -10.36
CA SER A 14 21.10 2.10 -9.91
C SER A 14 20.90 0.93 -8.92
N ASP A 15 21.88 0.04 -8.85
CA ASP A 15 21.84 -1.13 -7.95
C ASP A 15 21.77 -0.74 -6.47
N GLU A 16 22.25 0.46 -6.13
CA GLU A 16 22.19 1.04 -4.78
C GLU A 16 20.76 1.47 -4.43
N GLU A 17 20.05 2.12 -5.37
CA GLU A 17 18.63 2.47 -5.21
C GLU A 17 17.74 1.22 -5.13
N ILE A 18 18.09 0.15 -5.84
CA ILE A 18 17.38 -1.14 -5.76
C ILE A 18 17.55 -1.76 -4.37
N ARG A 19 18.78 -1.75 -3.83
CA ARG A 19 19.09 -2.27 -2.49
C ARG A 19 18.42 -1.46 -1.38
N GLU A 20 18.41 -0.13 -1.49
CA GLU A 20 17.67 0.71 -0.53
C GLU A 20 16.17 0.45 -0.60
N LYS A 21 15.59 0.29 -1.79
CA LYS A 21 14.17 -0.04 -1.94
C LYS A 21 13.82 -1.42 -1.38
N GLN A 22 14.72 -2.39 -1.49
CA GLN A 22 14.55 -3.72 -0.88
C GLN A 22 14.67 -3.69 0.65
N LYS A 23 15.50 -2.79 1.21
CA LYS A 23 15.71 -2.67 2.66
C LYS A 23 14.44 -2.32 3.43
N TRP A 24 13.49 -1.63 2.80
CA TRP A 24 12.21 -1.23 3.38
C TRP A 24 11.03 -2.12 2.94
N GLY A 25 11.29 -3.22 2.21
CA GLY A 25 10.24 -4.13 1.75
C GLY A 25 9.35 -3.56 0.64
N TYR A 26 9.80 -2.56 -0.12
CA TYR A 26 9.00 -1.99 -1.22
C TYR A 26 8.80 -2.97 -2.40
N ASP A 27 9.48 -4.10 -2.43
CA ASP A 27 9.18 -5.23 -3.29
C ASP A 27 7.84 -5.91 -2.95
N MET A 28 7.32 -5.69 -1.75
CA MET A 28 6.07 -6.29 -1.25
C MET A 28 4.80 -5.58 -1.72
N TYR A 29 4.91 -4.41 -2.37
CA TYR A 29 3.80 -3.60 -2.89
C TYR A 29 3.87 -3.44 -4.43
N PRO A 30 3.65 -4.53 -5.20
CA PRO A 30 3.85 -4.54 -6.64
C PRO A 30 2.85 -3.67 -7.43
N GLU A 31 1.68 -3.35 -6.87
CA GLU A 31 0.69 -2.46 -7.51
C GLU A 31 1.28 -1.06 -7.76
N ARG A 32 2.08 -0.53 -6.84
CA ARG A 32 2.73 0.80 -6.96
C ARG A 32 3.70 0.90 -8.12
N LYS A 33 4.21 -0.23 -8.61
CA LYS A 33 5.23 -0.30 -9.67
C LYS A 33 4.63 -0.60 -11.05
N GLY A 34 3.32 -0.83 -11.16
CA GLY A 34 2.67 -1.20 -12.42
C GLY A 34 3.11 -2.57 -12.98
N VAL A 35 3.76 -3.40 -12.15
CA VAL A 35 4.31 -4.70 -12.55
C VAL A 35 3.28 -5.82 -12.45
N TYR A 36 2.21 -5.62 -11.68
CA TYR A 36 1.12 -6.58 -11.60
C TYR A 36 0.30 -6.55 -12.90
N LYS A 37 0.45 -7.59 -13.73
CA LYS A 37 -0.39 -7.84 -14.91
C LYS A 37 -1.02 -9.23 -14.75
N PRO A 38 -2.35 -9.35 -14.65
CA PRO A 38 -2.99 -10.65 -14.58
C PRO A 38 -2.71 -11.41 -15.90
N SER A 39 -2.31 -12.67 -15.80
CA SER A 39 -2.07 -13.52 -16.96
C SER A 39 -3.38 -14.15 -17.45
N LEU A 40 -3.53 -14.36 -18.77
CA LEU A 40 -4.77 -14.85 -19.41
C LEU A 40 -5.34 -16.13 -18.75
N GLY A 41 -4.49 -17.08 -18.36
CA GLY A 41 -4.91 -18.32 -17.68
C GLY A 41 -5.45 -18.10 -16.27
N LYS A 42 -5.02 -17.03 -15.60
CA LYS A 42 -5.49 -16.68 -14.25
C LYS A 42 -6.77 -15.84 -14.27
N ILE A 43 -7.05 -15.11 -15.35
CA ILE A 43 -8.34 -14.43 -15.57
C ILE A 43 -9.48 -15.46 -15.62
N LEU A 44 -9.26 -16.62 -16.26
CA LEU A 44 -10.23 -17.72 -16.29
C LEU A 44 -10.47 -18.36 -14.91
N LEU A 45 -9.49 -18.24 -13.99
CA LEU A 45 -9.55 -18.70 -12.61
C LEU A 45 -10.05 -17.62 -11.62
N GLY A 46 -10.43 -16.44 -12.12
CA GLY A 46 -11.00 -15.36 -11.30
C GLY A 46 -10.01 -14.30 -10.81
N GLU A 47 -8.76 -14.25 -11.31
CA GLU A 47 -7.94 -13.03 -11.20
C GLU A 47 -8.50 -11.92 -12.11
N GLY A 48 -8.36 -10.65 -11.70
CA GLY A 48 -9.12 -9.51 -12.27
C GLY A 48 -10.20 -8.94 -11.35
N ARG A 49 -10.37 -9.52 -10.14
CA ARG A 49 -11.20 -8.96 -9.07
C ARG A 49 -10.47 -7.93 -8.20
N GLU A 50 -9.30 -7.43 -8.62
CA GLU A 50 -8.51 -6.50 -7.80
C GLU A 50 -9.32 -5.26 -7.41
N ALA A 51 -10.07 -4.68 -8.34
CA ALA A 51 -10.94 -3.54 -8.05
C ALA A 51 -12.03 -3.88 -7.01
N GLU A 52 -12.61 -5.09 -7.08
CA GLU A 52 -13.63 -5.54 -6.12
C GLU A 52 -13.00 -5.81 -4.73
N ASP A 53 -11.84 -6.46 -4.71
CA ASP A 53 -11.10 -6.74 -3.47
C ASP A 53 -10.59 -5.45 -2.81
N LYS A 54 -10.17 -4.47 -3.62
CA LYS A 54 -9.81 -3.13 -3.16
C LYS A 54 -10.99 -2.43 -2.50
N LEU A 55 -12.14 -2.37 -3.17
CA LEU A 55 -13.36 -1.79 -2.60
C LEU A 55 -13.80 -2.48 -1.30
N LYS A 56 -13.67 -3.81 -1.23
CA LYS A 56 -13.95 -4.57 0.01
C LYS A 56 -12.95 -4.23 1.10
N CYS A 57 -11.67 -4.09 0.77
CA CYS A 57 -10.64 -3.67 1.71
C CYS A 57 -10.91 -2.25 2.25
N GLU A 58 -11.17 -1.30 1.37
CA GLU A 58 -11.48 0.10 1.73
C GLU A 58 -12.73 0.18 2.63
N ARG A 59 -13.77 -0.62 2.34
CA ARG A 59 -14.94 -0.71 3.22
C ARG A 59 -14.59 -1.22 4.62
N ARG A 60 -13.73 -2.23 4.73
CA ARG A 60 -13.27 -2.75 6.04
C ARG A 60 -12.42 -1.73 6.78
N VAL A 61 -11.56 -0.99 6.08
CA VAL A 61 -10.78 0.12 6.65
C VAL A 61 -11.72 1.18 7.21
N TYR A 62 -12.70 1.61 6.42
CA TYR A 62 -13.70 2.58 6.85
C TYR A 62 -14.46 2.10 8.09
N ASN A 63 -15.00 0.87 8.05
CA ASN A 63 -15.72 0.29 9.19
C ASN A 63 -14.84 0.19 10.44
N CYS A 64 -13.59 -0.24 10.28
CA CYS A 64 -12.64 -0.38 11.38
C CYS A 64 -12.32 1.00 12.01
N PHE A 65 -12.08 2.00 11.18
CA PHE A 65 -11.78 3.37 11.64
C PHE A 65 -12.98 3.99 12.40
N MET A 66 -14.20 3.68 11.98
CA MET A 66 -15.43 4.20 12.61
C MET A 66 -15.89 3.41 13.84
N SER A 67 -15.58 2.13 13.93
CA SER A 67 -16.06 1.26 15.03
C SER A 67 -15.01 0.95 16.10
N SER A 68 -13.72 0.90 15.74
CA SER A 68 -12.66 0.46 16.65
C SER A 68 -12.16 1.58 17.56
N LYS A 69 -12.35 1.42 18.87
CA LYS A 69 -11.92 2.41 19.87
C LYS A 69 -10.41 2.58 19.96
N ILE A 70 -9.64 1.51 19.77
CA ILE A 70 -8.18 1.60 19.74
C ILE A 70 -7.69 2.38 18.51
N VAL A 71 -8.29 2.17 17.34
CA VAL A 71 -7.93 2.94 16.12
C VAL A 71 -8.29 4.41 16.29
N GLN A 72 -9.46 4.71 16.88
CA GLN A 72 -9.87 6.08 17.19
C GLN A 72 -8.96 6.76 18.20
N LEU A 73 -8.51 6.02 19.23
CA LEU A 73 -7.54 6.51 20.20
C LEU A 73 -6.22 6.87 19.54
N MET A 74 -5.68 5.98 18.70
CA MET A 74 -4.43 6.21 17.96
C MET A 74 -4.55 7.41 17.01
N ALA A 75 -5.64 7.49 16.24
CA ALA A 75 -5.90 8.62 15.35
C ALA A 75 -6.05 9.95 16.12
N GLY A 76 -6.68 9.91 17.31
CA GLY A 76 -6.79 11.05 18.21
C GLY A 76 -5.44 11.50 18.77
N ALA A 77 -4.59 10.56 19.16
CA ALA A 77 -3.23 10.83 19.63
C ALA A 77 -2.36 11.46 18.53
N LEU A 78 -2.37 10.89 17.32
CA LEU A 78 -1.67 11.46 16.16
C LEU A 78 -2.16 12.87 15.83
N LYS A 79 -3.49 13.10 15.88
CA LYS A 79 -4.07 14.44 15.71
C LYS A 79 -3.59 15.41 16.79
N ALA A 80 -3.51 15.00 18.05
CA ALA A 80 -3.02 15.83 19.14
C ALA A 80 -1.52 16.17 18.99
N SER A 81 -0.74 15.28 18.37
CA SER A 81 0.66 15.50 18.02
C SER A 81 0.87 16.35 16.75
N GLY A 82 -0.20 16.80 16.09
CA GLY A 82 -0.13 17.61 14.88
C GLY A 82 -0.15 16.83 13.56
N CYS A 83 -0.38 15.52 13.59
CA CYS A 83 -0.43 14.63 12.43
C CYS A 83 -1.84 14.04 12.24
N PRO A 84 -2.83 14.79 11.73
CA PRO A 84 -4.19 14.26 11.54
C PRO A 84 -4.23 13.18 10.46
N VAL A 85 -4.76 12.01 10.81
CA VAL A 85 -4.94 10.90 9.85
C VAL A 85 -6.19 11.12 9.00
N ASP A 86 -6.00 11.45 7.74
CA ASP A 86 -7.01 11.33 6.67
C ASP A 86 -6.96 9.93 6.04
N ILE A 87 -8.03 9.15 6.19
CA ILE A 87 -8.15 7.78 5.66
C ILE A 87 -8.03 7.69 4.13
N ARG A 88 -8.38 8.76 3.38
CA ARG A 88 -8.31 8.77 1.91
C ARG A 88 -6.90 9.04 1.41
N ARG A 89 -6.08 9.72 2.23
CA ARG A 89 -4.70 10.09 1.88
C ARG A 89 -3.67 9.15 2.47
N HIS A 90 -3.84 8.77 3.74
CA HIS A 90 -2.84 8.05 4.52
C HIS A 90 -3.07 6.55 4.57
N ILE A 91 -4.15 6.02 3.99
CA ILE A 91 -4.40 4.57 3.95
C ILE A 91 -4.66 4.15 2.50
N SER A 92 -3.98 3.10 2.06
CA SER A 92 -4.12 2.53 0.71
C SER A 92 -4.36 1.02 0.80
N CYS A 93 -5.37 0.53 0.10
CA CYS A 93 -5.60 -0.90 -0.08
C CYS A 93 -4.92 -1.38 -1.36
N GLU A 94 -4.01 -2.33 -1.23
CA GLU A 94 -3.17 -2.83 -2.32
C GLU A 94 -3.00 -4.34 -2.24
N TRP A 95 -2.70 -4.99 -3.36
CA TRP A 95 -2.22 -6.36 -3.38
C TRP A 95 -0.77 -6.43 -2.88
N CYS A 96 -0.52 -7.30 -1.89
CA CYS A 96 0.81 -7.47 -1.32
C CYS A 96 1.36 -8.89 -1.51
N GLY A 97 2.67 -9.04 -1.33
CA GLY A 97 3.35 -10.33 -1.23
C GLY A 97 2.83 -11.25 -0.11
N PRO A 98 3.18 -12.54 -0.13
CA PRO A 98 2.55 -13.58 0.71
C PRO A 98 2.84 -13.48 2.22
N SER A 99 3.90 -12.78 2.63
CA SER A 99 4.39 -12.75 4.02
C SER A 99 3.93 -11.57 4.86
N VAL A 100 3.12 -10.65 4.32
CA VAL A 100 2.67 -9.44 5.04
C VAL A 100 1.17 -9.22 4.94
N ASN A 101 0.61 -8.51 5.94
CA ASN A 101 -0.80 -8.13 5.97
C ASN A 101 -1.01 -6.61 5.77
N GLY A 102 0.07 -5.85 5.84
CA GLY A 102 0.16 -4.42 5.62
C GLY A 102 1.58 -3.92 5.89
N GLY A 103 1.74 -2.60 5.88
CA GLY A 103 2.99 -1.94 6.29
C GLY A 103 2.90 -0.42 6.12
N TYR A 104 3.88 0.29 6.65
CA TYR A 104 4.00 1.74 6.54
C TYR A 104 5.06 2.15 5.50
N ASP A 105 4.67 3.03 4.58
CA ASP A 105 5.54 3.67 3.58
C ASP A 105 5.91 5.09 4.05
N PRO A 106 7.15 5.33 4.55
CA PRO A 106 7.58 6.64 5.00
C PRO A 106 7.79 7.65 3.87
N VAL A 107 7.98 7.21 2.62
CA VAL A 107 8.19 8.11 1.48
C VAL A 107 6.88 8.76 1.06
N THR A 108 5.79 7.98 1.03
CA THR A 108 4.46 8.51 0.67
C THR A 108 3.61 8.87 1.89
N ASN A 109 4.09 8.56 3.09
CA ASN A 109 3.39 8.64 4.37
C ASN A 109 2.03 7.93 4.33
N GLN A 110 2.05 6.64 3.98
CA GLN A 110 0.85 5.83 3.83
C GLN A 110 0.96 4.50 4.56
N ILE A 111 -0.12 4.11 5.23
CA ILE A 111 -0.37 2.76 5.69
C ILE A 111 -0.95 1.97 4.51
N VAL A 112 -0.26 0.90 4.12
CA VAL A 112 -0.74 -0.05 3.13
C VAL A 112 -1.45 -1.20 3.84
N VAL A 113 -2.68 -1.51 3.41
CA VAL A 113 -3.47 -2.64 3.90
C VAL A 113 -3.61 -3.66 2.77
N CYS A 114 -3.14 -4.88 3.00
CA CYS A 114 -3.06 -5.89 1.94
C CYS A 114 -4.43 -6.50 1.64
N GLN A 115 -5.05 -6.12 0.52
CA GLN A 115 -6.43 -6.52 0.16
C GLN A 115 -6.58 -8.03 -0.08
N ASN A 116 -5.51 -8.71 -0.48
CA ASN A 116 -5.44 -10.16 -0.68
C ASN A 116 -5.29 -10.95 0.64
N ARG A 117 -4.91 -10.30 1.75
CA ARG A 117 -4.59 -10.97 3.03
C ARG A 117 -5.49 -10.52 4.18
N SER A 118 -5.77 -9.23 4.27
CA SER A 118 -6.59 -8.61 5.33
C SER A 118 -8.09 -8.73 5.03
N LYS A 119 -8.57 -9.98 4.97
CA LYS A 119 -9.97 -10.32 4.61
C LYS A 119 -10.99 -10.09 5.74
N TYR A 120 -10.54 -9.78 6.96
CA TYR A 120 -11.40 -9.56 8.14
C TYR A 120 -11.09 -8.23 8.82
N GLU A 121 -12.10 -7.59 9.42
CA GLU A 121 -11.94 -6.30 10.12
C GLU A 121 -10.93 -6.38 11.27
N ARG A 122 -10.88 -7.50 12.01
CA ARG A 122 -9.87 -7.71 13.07
C ARG A 122 -8.42 -7.68 12.56
N MET A 123 -8.19 -8.10 11.31
CA MET A 123 -6.86 -8.06 10.70
C MET A 123 -6.52 -6.64 10.29
N VAL A 124 -7.49 -5.93 9.68
CA VAL A 124 -7.36 -4.51 9.35
C VAL A 124 -7.09 -3.69 10.62
N GLN A 125 -7.79 -3.96 11.71
CA GLN A 125 -7.55 -3.33 13.00
C GLN A 125 -6.10 -3.53 13.45
N GLY A 126 -5.61 -4.76 13.45
CA GLY A 126 -4.22 -5.07 13.81
C GLY A 126 -3.21 -4.30 12.96
N VAL A 127 -3.40 -4.29 11.63
CA VAL A 127 -2.57 -3.52 10.70
C VAL A 127 -2.62 -2.03 11.03
N LEU A 128 -3.80 -1.42 11.09
CA LEU A 128 -3.94 0.01 11.37
C LEU A 128 -3.29 0.40 12.70
N THR A 129 -3.51 -0.38 13.76
CA THR A 129 -2.92 -0.08 15.07
C THR A 129 -1.40 -0.24 15.10
N HIS A 130 -0.85 -1.18 14.31
CA HIS A 130 0.60 -1.39 14.22
C HIS A 130 1.24 -0.26 13.42
N GLU A 131 0.70 0.03 12.24
CA GLU A 131 1.30 0.99 11.31
C GLU A 131 1.07 2.45 11.73
N MET A 132 0.03 2.77 12.50
CA MET A 132 -0.17 4.12 13.05
C MET A 132 0.94 4.55 14.01
N ILE A 133 1.71 3.62 14.59
CA ILE A 133 2.86 3.93 15.45
C ILE A 133 4.05 4.43 14.60
N HIS A 134 4.08 4.06 13.32
CA HIS A 134 5.14 4.44 12.38
C HIS A 134 4.88 5.79 11.69
N MET A 135 3.69 6.40 11.90
CA MET A 135 3.32 7.73 11.40
C MET A 135 3.82 8.87 12.30
#